data_AF-A0A9W6DA73-F1
#
_entry.id   AF-A0A9W6DA73-F1
#
_cell.length_a   1.000
_cell.length_b   1.000
_cell.length_c   1.000
_cell.angle_alpha   90.00
_cell.angle_beta   90.00
_cell.angle_gamma   90.00
#
_symmetry.space_group_name_H-M   'P 1'
#
loop_
_entity.id
_entity.type
_entity.pdbx_description
1 polymer ?
#
loop_
_entity_poly.entity_id
_entity_poly.type
_entity_poly.pdbx_seq_one_letter_code
_entity_poly.pdbx_strand_id
1 'polypeptide(L)'
;MFNIEAIVEYLLPFALKIEKLFNWDTPKDKDVNFLKENGIISSEECQQLQQIESSYEKNVAVKLILSSVLDKLDSIQDRKLVYKWIVSNWGGINSINVEKLNSSVEQFLKQRAEGSKYAKIESRASVTKVLSFIDPEKYIIYDTRVAYSINWILLKTNSSKMFFPMSEGRNSKLRGVNIETLIRLSRASEYLDNLNDKKVMSKVDKKIFIDDTLAYPMLCDLIAAINHKLWSDERTKYPFYTEMLLFAIADNIIFEDVLKTCSMKF
;
A
#
# COMPACT_ATOMS: atom_id res chain seq x y z
N MET A 1 -13.06 -5.43 -14.80
CA MET A 1 -13.53 -4.15 -14.23
C MET A 1 -13.91 -4.40 -12.79
N PHE A 2 -13.48 -3.55 -11.86
CA PHE A 2 -13.76 -3.71 -10.44
C PHE A 2 -15.13 -3.10 -10.10
N ASN A 3 -15.96 -3.81 -9.32
CA ASN A 3 -17.18 -3.24 -8.74
C ASN A 3 -16.80 -2.41 -7.51
N ILE A 4 -16.71 -1.10 -7.68
CA ILE A 4 -16.23 -0.16 -6.66
C ILE A 4 -17.26 -0.03 -5.53
N GLU A 5 -18.54 -0.01 -5.85
CA GLU A 5 -19.64 0.12 -4.90
C GLU A 5 -19.59 -0.98 -3.84
N ALA A 6 -19.47 -2.24 -4.27
CA ALA A 6 -19.39 -3.37 -3.33
C ALA A 6 -18.12 -3.34 -2.45
N ILE A 7 -17.01 -2.78 -2.95
CA ILE A 7 -15.78 -2.59 -2.15
C ILE A 7 -15.99 -1.49 -1.11
N VAL A 8 -16.61 -0.38 -1.51
CA VAL A 8 -16.93 0.76 -0.62
C VAL A 8 -17.90 0.33 0.48
N GLU A 9 -18.94 -0.43 0.15
CA GLU A 9 -19.89 -0.99 1.12
C GLU A 9 -19.19 -1.85 2.18
N TYR A 10 -18.21 -2.67 1.78
CA TYR A 10 -17.41 -3.46 2.71
C TYR A 10 -16.57 -2.56 3.65
N LEU A 11 -15.98 -1.50 3.12
CA LEU A 11 -15.04 -0.64 3.87
C LEU A 11 -15.73 0.39 4.77
N LEU A 12 -16.95 0.80 4.45
CA LEU A 12 -17.67 1.89 5.11
C LEU A 12 -17.75 1.75 6.65
N PRO A 13 -18.04 0.56 7.24
CA PRO A 13 -18.11 0.41 8.70
C PRO A 13 -16.78 0.65 9.43
N PHE A 14 -15.66 0.52 8.72
CA PHE A 14 -14.30 0.65 9.26
C PHE A 14 -13.72 2.04 9.02
N ALA A 15 -14.10 2.70 7.92
CA ALA A 15 -13.68 4.06 7.58
C ALA A 15 -13.95 5.06 8.72
N LEU A 16 -15.13 4.95 9.36
CA LEU A 16 -15.53 5.79 10.50
C LEU A 16 -14.71 5.54 11.78
N LYS A 17 -13.91 4.48 11.82
CA LYS A 17 -13.14 4.04 13.00
C LYS A 17 -11.63 4.04 12.75
N ILE A 18 -11.18 4.58 11.61
CA ILE A 18 -9.79 4.48 11.15
C ILE A 18 -8.77 4.95 12.20
N GLU A 19 -9.03 6.05 12.90
CA GLU A 19 -8.16 6.57 13.96
C GLU A 19 -7.89 5.56 15.08
N LYS A 20 -8.90 4.75 15.44
CA LYS A 20 -8.77 3.72 16.48
C LYS A 20 -8.15 2.43 15.96
N LEU A 21 -8.29 2.16 14.66
CA LEU A 21 -7.80 0.94 14.02
C LEU A 21 -6.33 1.08 13.61
N PHE A 22 -5.88 2.29 13.30
CA PHE A 22 -4.54 2.57 12.80
C PHE A 22 -3.52 2.56 13.94
N ASN A 23 -2.55 1.64 13.87
CA ASN A 23 -1.62 1.33 14.97
C ASN A 23 -0.13 1.48 14.59
N TRP A 24 0.17 2.23 13.52
CA TRP A 24 1.54 2.45 13.08
C TRP A 24 2.23 3.53 13.93
N ASP A 25 2.96 3.12 14.98
CA ASP A 25 3.52 4.04 16.01
C ASP A 25 4.66 4.95 15.53
N THR A 26 5.09 4.84 14.27
CA THR A 26 6.18 5.67 13.71
C THR A 26 5.62 6.86 12.91
N PRO A 27 6.36 7.97 12.81
CA PRO A 27 7.69 8.22 13.39
C PRO A 27 7.62 8.52 14.89
N LYS A 28 8.68 8.13 15.62
CA LYS A 28 8.88 8.52 17.03
C LYS A 28 9.54 9.89 17.08
N ASP A 29 9.55 10.54 18.24
CA ASP A 29 10.14 11.88 18.40
C ASP A 29 11.61 11.92 17.98
N LYS A 30 12.37 10.85 18.21
CA LYS A 30 13.76 10.73 17.72
C LYS A 30 13.85 10.77 16.19
N ASP A 31 12.87 10.22 15.48
CA ASP A 31 12.85 10.18 14.02
C ASP A 31 12.46 11.55 13.47
N VAL A 32 11.57 12.28 14.15
CA VAL A 32 11.23 13.67 13.83
C VAL A 32 12.42 14.61 14.12
N ASN A 33 13.09 14.44 15.26
CA ASN A 33 14.30 15.21 15.60
C ASN A 33 15.42 15.01 14.57
N PHE A 34 15.59 13.79 14.07
CA PHE A 34 16.55 13.53 13.00
C PHE A 34 16.30 14.39 11.76
N LEU A 35 15.03 14.55 11.35
CA LEU A 35 14.69 15.41 10.20
C LEU A 35 15.07 16.87 10.47
N LYS A 36 14.78 17.37 11.68
CA LYS A 36 15.13 18.73 12.10
C LYS A 36 16.66 18.95 12.13
N GLU A 37 17.40 18.04 12.76
CA GLU A 37 18.86 18.14 12.92
C GLU A 37 19.60 18.14 11.58
N ASN A 38 19.02 17.49 10.57
CA ASN A 38 19.55 17.48 9.20
C ASN A 38 18.96 18.60 8.31
N GLY A 39 18.22 19.56 8.88
CA GLY A 39 17.67 20.70 8.15
C GLY A 39 16.57 20.36 7.15
N ILE A 40 15.95 19.17 7.26
CA ILE A 40 14.89 18.72 6.35
C ILE A 40 13.54 19.36 6.69
N ILE A 41 13.27 19.58 7.98
CA ILE A 41 12.08 20.29 8.48
C ILE A 41 12.49 21.41 9.43
N SER A 42 11.64 22.42 9.54
CA SER A 42 11.78 23.55 10.46
C SER A 42 11.60 23.14 11.93
N SER A 43 11.96 24.06 12.84
CA SER A 43 11.71 23.85 14.28
C SER A 43 10.22 23.83 14.60
N GLU A 44 9.45 24.66 13.89
CA GLU A 44 8.00 24.78 14.00
C GLU A 44 7.29 23.50 13.56
N GLU A 45 7.66 22.95 12.40
CA GLU A 45 7.12 21.67 11.91
C GLU A 45 7.47 20.51 12.86
N CYS A 46 8.71 20.49 13.37
CA CYS A 46 9.14 19.49 14.35
C CYS A 46 8.29 19.56 15.63
N GLN A 47 8.08 20.76 16.17
CA GLN A 47 7.25 20.97 17.37
C GLN A 47 5.79 20.58 17.11
N GLN A 48 5.22 20.98 15.97
CA GLN A 48 3.86 20.62 15.58
C GLN A 48 3.70 19.10 15.54
N LEU A 49 4.64 18.38 14.90
CA LEU A 49 4.59 16.93 14.83
C LEU A 49 4.67 16.28 16.21
N GLN A 50 5.53 16.76 17.10
CA GLN A 50 5.69 16.21 18.45
C GLN A 50 4.44 16.37 19.32
N GLN A 51 3.65 17.43 19.09
CA GLN A 51 2.41 17.69 19.84
C GLN A 51 1.23 16.80 19.42
N ILE A 52 1.30 16.12 18.27
CA ILE A 52 0.23 15.24 17.82
C ILE A 52 0.28 13.91 18.59
N GLU A 53 -0.76 13.65 19.38
CA GLU A 53 -0.89 12.42 20.17
C GLU A 53 -1.37 11.22 19.32
N SER A 54 -2.27 11.47 18.37
CA SER A 54 -2.82 10.42 17.50
C SER A 54 -1.76 9.93 16.51
N SER A 55 -1.41 8.64 16.59
CA SER A 55 -0.52 7.99 15.62
C SER A 55 -1.05 8.16 14.18
N TYR A 56 -2.36 8.07 13.98
CA TYR A 56 -2.99 8.30 12.69
C TYR A 56 -2.72 9.72 12.18
N GLU A 57 -3.06 10.74 12.96
CA GLU A 57 -2.90 12.14 12.58
C GLU A 57 -1.43 12.50 12.37
N LYS A 58 -0.53 11.97 13.21
CA LYS A 58 0.92 12.18 13.09
C LYS A 58 1.44 11.62 11.77
N ASN A 59 0.97 10.44 11.35
CA ASN A 59 1.33 9.86 10.06
C ASN A 59 0.81 10.67 8.86
N VAL A 60 -0.43 11.18 8.95
CA VAL A 60 -1.00 12.07 7.94
C VAL A 60 -0.15 13.35 7.82
N ALA A 61 0.12 14.01 8.94
CA ALA A 61 0.87 15.26 8.99
C ALA A 61 2.30 15.09 8.43
N VAL A 62 3.01 14.04 8.83
CA VAL A 62 4.35 13.73 8.33
C VAL A 62 4.35 13.54 6.81
N LYS A 63 3.35 12.83 6.27
CA LYS A 63 3.24 12.60 4.83
C LYS A 63 3.06 13.91 4.07
N LEU A 64 2.18 14.79 4.55
CA LEU A 64 1.92 16.09 3.90
C LEU A 64 3.10 17.05 4.01
N ILE A 65 3.74 17.15 5.18
CA ILE A 65 4.94 17.99 5.39
C ILE A 65 6.06 17.52 4.47
N LEU A 66 6.40 16.23 4.49
CA LEU A 66 7.50 15.70 3.69
C LEU A 66 7.20 15.74 2.19
N SER A 67 5.94 15.68 1.77
CA SER A 67 5.57 15.94 0.37
C SER A 67 5.94 17.36 -0.05
N SER A 68 5.60 18.37 0.76
CA SER A 68 5.98 19.76 0.48
C SER A 68 7.49 19.98 0.52
N VAL A 69 8.20 19.29 1.42
CA VAL A 69 9.67 19.34 1.47
C VAL A 69 10.28 18.75 0.21
N LEU A 70 9.86 17.54 -0.20
CA LEU A 70 10.39 16.84 -1.37
C LEU A 70 10.21 17.64 -2.66
N ASP A 71 9.11 18.38 -2.80
CA ASP A 71 8.84 19.27 -3.94
C ASP A 71 9.85 20.43 -4.05
N LYS A 72 10.41 20.87 -2.92
CA LYS A 72 11.35 22.00 -2.83
C LYS A 72 12.82 21.57 -2.79
N LEU A 73 13.11 20.28 -2.71
CA LEU A 73 14.48 19.77 -2.56
C LEU A 73 15.21 19.67 -3.91
N ASP A 74 16.18 20.56 -4.12
CA ASP A 74 17.09 20.54 -5.27
C ASP A 74 18.28 19.58 -5.07
N SER A 75 18.69 19.35 -3.82
CA SER A 75 19.84 18.53 -3.46
C SER A 75 19.52 17.04 -3.57
N ILE A 76 20.25 16.34 -4.45
CA ILE A 76 20.18 14.87 -4.56
C ILE A 76 20.52 14.20 -3.23
N GLN A 77 21.46 14.77 -2.46
CA GLN A 77 21.90 14.19 -1.20
C GLN A 77 20.80 14.28 -0.13
N ASP A 78 20.11 15.42 -0.06
CA ASP A 78 19.02 15.61 0.89
C ASP A 78 17.81 14.76 0.50
N ARG A 79 17.49 14.68 -0.79
CA ARG A 79 16.47 13.77 -1.32
C ARG A 79 16.74 12.32 -0.91
N LYS A 80 17.99 11.85 -1.08
CA LYS A 80 18.41 10.50 -0.66
C LYS A 80 18.29 10.31 0.85
N LEU A 81 18.58 11.34 1.64
CA LEU A 81 18.40 11.32 3.10
C LEU A 81 16.92 11.13 3.47
N VAL A 82 16.03 11.90 2.84
CA VAL A 82 14.57 11.78 3.04
C VAL A 82 14.06 10.41 2.60
N TYR A 83 14.49 9.92 1.43
CA TYR A 83 14.12 8.57 0.96
C TYR A 83 14.56 7.48 1.93
N LYS A 84 15.78 7.58 2.45
CA LYS A 84 16.29 6.66 3.48
C LYS A 84 15.43 6.74 4.75
N TRP A 85 15.10 7.95 5.19
CA TRP A 85 14.26 8.15 6.38
C TRP A 85 12.86 7.55 6.21
N ILE A 86 12.21 7.81 5.07
CA ILE A 86 10.89 7.25 4.74
C ILE A 86 10.92 5.72 4.81
N VAL A 87 11.94 5.09 4.24
CA VAL A 87 11.95 3.63 4.16
C VAL A 87 12.46 2.96 5.44
N SER A 88 13.47 3.53 6.09
CA SER A 88 14.13 2.94 7.26
C SER A 88 13.48 3.38 8.56
N ASN A 89 13.52 4.68 8.88
CA ASN A 89 13.04 5.23 10.15
C ASN A 89 11.52 5.12 10.26
N TRP A 90 10.81 5.60 9.23
CA TRP A 90 9.37 5.54 9.20
C TRP A 90 8.86 4.14 8.80
N GLY A 91 9.40 3.58 7.71
CA GLY A 91 8.91 2.35 7.08
C GLY A 91 9.42 1.03 7.67
N GLY A 92 10.39 1.04 8.59
CA GLY A 92 10.90 -0.16 9.27
C GLY A 92 11.68 -1.13 8.37
N ILE A 93 12.33 -0.63 7.32
CA ILE A 93 13.20 -1.41 6.42
C ILE A 93 14.64 -0.90 6.53
N ASN A 94 15.41 -1.52 7.44
CA ASN A 94 16.75 -1.06 7.81
C ASN A 94 17.84 -1.38 6.78
N SER A 95 17.64 -2.41 5.94
CA SER A 95 18.64 -2.90 4.98
C SER A 95 18.37 -2.36 3.57
N ILE A 96 18.38 -1.04 3.40
CA ILE A 96 18.14 -0.42 2.10
C ILE A 96 19.42 0.11 1.43
N ASN A 97 19.56 -0.21 0.14
CA ASN A 97 20.51 0.46 -0.74
C ASN A 97 19.85 1.74 -1.29
N VAL A 98 20.21 2.89 -0.73
CA VAL A 98 19.62 4.20 -1.05
C VAL A 98 19.93 4.62 -2.49
N GLU A 99 21.10 4.25 -3.04
CA GLU A 99 21.44 4.53 -4.44
C GLU A 99 20.51 3.80 -5.39
N LYS A 100 20.27 2.50 -5.15
CA LYS A 100 19.33 1.70 -5.93
C LYS A 100 17.88 2.18 -5.76
N LEU A 101 17.50 2.60 -4.56
CA LEU A 101 16.17 3.18 -4.30
C LEU A 101 15.98 4.46 -5.12
N ASN A 102 16.93 5.38 -5.05
CA ASN A 102 16.90 6.64 -5.78
C ASN A 102 16.80 6.39 -7.29
N SER A 103 17.67 5.55 -7.86
CA SER A 103 17.62 5.25 -9.30
C SER A 103 16.30 4.61 -9.72
N SER A 104 15.71 3.74 -8.89
CA SER A 104 14.42 3.11 -9.17
C SER A 104 13.26 4.11 -9.14
N VAL A 105 13.26 5.04 -8.18
CA VAL A 105 12.26 6.11 -8.08
C VAL A 105 12.36 7.06 -9.27
N GLU A 106 13.56 7.54 -9.59
CA GLU A 106 13.78 8.45 -10.73
C GLU A 106 13.42 7.77 -12.06
N GLN A 107 13.77 6.49 -12.24
CA GLN A 107 13.37 5.72 -13.42
C GLN A 107 11.84 5.63 -13.54
N PHE A 108 11.14 5.36 -12.44
CA PHE A 108 9.68 5.31 -12.42
C PHE A 108 9.06 6.67 -12.78
N LEU A 109 9.53 7.75 -12.16
CA LEU A 109 9.03 9.11 -12.43
C LEU A 109 9.26 9.52 -13.87
N LYS A 110 10.44 9.23 -14.43
CA LYS A 110 10.77 9.48 -15.84
C LYS A 110 9.83 8.72 -16.77
N GLN A 111 9.63 7.41 -16.55
CA GLN A 111 8.72 6.60 -17.36
C GLN A 111 7.29 7.16 -17.33
N ARG A 112 6.83 7.65 -16.17
CA ARG A 112 5.50 8.27 -16.04
C ARG A 112 5.42 9.60 -16.76
N ALA A 113 6.45 10.44 -16.70
CA ALA A 113 6.53 11.69 -17.45
C ALA A 113 6.51 11.46 -18.97
N GLU A 114 7.13 10.37 -19.44
CA GLU A 114 7.11 9.93 -20.85
C GLU A 114 5.79 9.26 -21.27
N GLY A 115 4.78 9.20 -20.39
CA GLY A 115 3.46 8.62 -20.67
C GLY A 115 3.42 7.09 -20.65
N SER A 116 4.47 6.42 -20.16
CA SER A 116 4.46 4.96 -20.04
C SER A 116 3.40 4.51 -19.03
N LYS A 117 2.54 3.60 -19.48
CA LYS A 117 1.61 2.85 -18.62
C LYS A 117 2.29 1.66 -17.92
N TYR A 118 3.48 1.26 -18.37
CA TYR A 118 4.19 0.07 -17.94
C TYR A 118 5.47 0.47 -17.21
N ALA A 119 5.32 0.84 -15.93
CA ALA A 119 6.47 1.14 -15.09
C ALA A 119 6.70 -0.04 -14.13
N LYS A 120 7.67 -0.89 -14.48
CA LYS A 120 8.02 -2.06 -13.67
C LYS A 120 8.67 -1.61 -12.37
N ILE A 121 8.09 -1.96 -11.23
CA ILE A 121 8.68 -1.71 -9.91
C ILE A 121 9.21 -3.02 -9.33
N GLU A 122 10.53 -3.21 -9.39
CA GLU A 122 11.20 -4.42 -8.89
C GLU A 122 11.34 -4.47 -7.34
N SER A 123 11.00 -3.39 -6.62
CA SER A 123 11.03 -3.35 -5.15
C SER A 123 9.83 -2.59 -4.57
N ARG A 124 8.64 -3.18 -4.75
CA ARG A 124 7.33 -2.56 -4.50
C ARG A 124 7.25 -1.81 -3.18
N ALA A 125 7.56 -2.44 -2.05
CA ALA A 125 7.30 -1.82 -0.75
C ALA A 125 8.18 -0.59 -0.45
N SER A 126 9.44 -0.54 -0.91
CA SER A 126 10.34 0.60 -0.63
C SER A 126 10.14 1.75 -1.60
N VAL A 127 10.03 1.44 -2.90
CA VAL A 127 9.82 2.45 -3.94
C VAL A 127 8.45 3.10 -3.78
N THR A 128 7.39 2.32 -3.57
CA THR A 128 6.02 2.88 -3.45
C THR A 128 5.82 3.69 -2.17
N LYS A 129 6.56 3.38 -1.08
CA LYS A 129 6.64 4.27 0.09
C LYS A 129 7.09 5.65 -0.32
N VAL A 130 8.25 5.76 -0.97
CA VAL A 130 8.78 7.06 -1.43
C VAL A 130 7.82 7.75 -2.39
N LEU A 131 7.29 7.03 -3.39
CA LEU A 131 6.34 7.61 -4.34
C LEU A 131 5.09 8.19 -3.66
N SER A 132 4.57 7.52 -2.63
CA SER A 132 3.40 7.99 -1.87
C SER A 132 3.67 9.24 -1.01
N PHE A 133 4.94 9.60 -0.81
CA PHE A 133 5.34 10.85 -0.18
C PHE A 133 5.64 11.94 -1.21
N ILE A 134 6.16 11.58 -2.38
CA ILE A 134 6.42 12.53 -3.48
C ILE A 134 5.10 13.12 -4.00
N ASP A 135 4.13 12.27 -4.32
CA ASP A 135 2.84 12.68 -4.87
C ASP A 135 1.71 11.91 -4.15
N PRO A 136 1.30 12.37 -2.96
CA PRO A 136 0.32 11.70 -2.12
C PRO A 136 -1.11 11.74 -2.68
N GLU A 137 -1.38 12.58 -3.68
CA GLU A 137 -2.67 12.64 -4.39
C GLU A 137 -2.80 11.50 -5.42
N LYS A 138 -1.67 10.92 -5.83
CA LYS A 138 -1.63 9.92 -6.91
C LYS A 138 -1.17 8.54 -6.47
N TYR A 139 -0.18 8.47 -5.59
CA TYR A 139 0.50 7.23 -5.27
C TYR A 139 0.20 6.75 -3.85
N ILE A 140 0.08 5.43 -3.72
CA ILE A 140 -0.14 4.76 -2.45
C ILE A 140 0.97 3.75 -2.18
N ILE A 141 1.03 3.24 -0.96
CA ILE A 141 2.00 2.20 -0.60
C ILE A 141 1.47 0.82 -1.01
N TYR A 142 2.21 0.12 -1.88
CA TYR A 142 1.92 -1.27 -2.21
C TYR A 142 2.54 -2.20 -1.16
N ASP A 143 2.01 -2.13 0.07
CA ASP A 143 2.37 -3.03 1.17
C ASP A 143 1.61 -4.36 1.06
N THR A 144 2.21 -5.43 1.58
CA THR A 144 1.57 -6.74 1.62
C THR A 144 0.24 -6.76 2.37
N ARG A 145 0.06 -5.95 3.42
CA ARG A 145 -1.22 -5.83 4.12
C ARG A 145 -2.29 -5.20 3.24
N VAL A 146 -1.95 -4.13 2.52
CA VAL A 146 -2.86 -3.45 1.59
C VAL A 146 -3.29 -4.41 0.48
N ALA A 147 -2.32 -5.10 -0.12
CA ALA A 147 -2.55 -6.10 -1.16
C ALA A 147 -3.42 -7.28 -0.67
N TYR A 148 -3.18 -7.75 0.55
CA TYR A 148 -3.96 -8.81 1.17
C TYR A 148 -5.41 -8.39 1.38
N SER A 149 -5.60 -7.22 2.01
CA SER A 149 -6.93 -6.66 2.30
C SER A 149 -7.73 -6.47 1.02
N ILE A 150 -7.15 -5.84 -0.02
CA ILE A 150 -7.89 -5.61 -1.26
C ILE A 150 -8.23 -6.94 -1.96
N ASN A 151 -7.31 -7.90 -2.01
CA ASN A 151 -7.58 -9.21 -2.62
C ASN A 151 -8.67 -9.99 -1.88
N TRP A 152 -8.67 -9.95 -0.54
CA TRP A 152 -9.75 -10.56 0.23
C TRP A 152 -11.09 -9.92 -0.06
N ILE A 153 -11.16 -8.57 -0.04
CA ILE A 153 -12.41 -7.87 -0.32
C ILE A 153 -12.91 -8.22 -1.72
N LEU A 154 -12.05 -8.14 -2.75
CA LEU A 154 -12.40 -8.52 -4.12
C LEU A 154 -12.96 -9.94 -4.24
N LEU A 155 -12.38 -10.88 -3.48
CA LEU A 155 -12.81 -12.27 -3.48
C LEU A 155 -14.15 -12.42 -2.76
N LYS A 156 -14.27 -11.86 -1.55
CA LYS A 156 -15.41 -11.98 -0.65
C LYS A 156 -16.67 -11.34 -1.23
N THR A 157 -16.54 -10.18 -1.87
CA THR A 157 -17.65 -9.44 -2.47
C THR A 157 -17.89 -9.82 -3.94
N ASN A 158 -17.06 -10.71 -4.50
CA ASN A 158 -17.04 -11.02 -5.94
C ASN A 158 -16.95 -9.74 -6.81
N SER A 159 -16.20 -8.74 -6.33
CA SER A 159 -16.06 -7.43 -7.00
C SER A 159 -15.09 -7.46 -8.19
N SER A 160 -14.40 -8.57 -8.44
CA SER A 160 -13.51 -8.74 -9.58
C SER A 160 -13.29 -10.21 -9.93
N LYS A 161 -12.94 -10.46 -11.20
CA LYS A 161 -12.38 -11.74 -11.65
C LYS A 161 -10.85 -11.75 -11.64
N MET A 162 -10.22 -10.59 -11.46
CA MET A 162 -8.77 -10.42 -11.42
C MET A 162 -8.29 -9.92 -10.06
N PHE A 163 -7.12 -10.38 -9.65
CA PHE A 163 -6.52 -10.14 -8.34
C PHE A 163 -5.10 -9.60 -8.45
N PHE A 164 -4.65 -8.92 -7.41
CA PHE A 164 -3.32 -8.35 -7.36
C PHE A 164 -2.29 -9.40 -6.93
N PRO A 165 -1.12 -9.46 -7.58
CA PRO A 165 -0.05 -10.33 -7.13
C PRO A 165 0.46 -9.92 -5.76
N MET A 166 0.69 -10.89 -4.88
CA MET A 166 1.23 -10.66 -3.55
C MET A 166 2.76 -10.72 -3.59
N SER A 167 3.44 -9.77 -2.97
CA SER A 167 4.86 -9.95 -2.64
C SER A 167 5.02 -10.75 -1.35
N GLU A 168 6.15 -11.43 -1.16
CA GLU A 168 6.42 -12.12 0.11
C GLU A 168 6.44 -11.11 1.28
N GLY A 169 5.46 -11.26 2.18
CA GLY A 169 5.29 -10.40 3.35
C GLY A 169 5.96 -10.96 4.59
N ARG A 170 6.43 -10.06 5.47
CA ARG A 170 6.99 -10.43 6.78
C ARG A 170 5.92 -10.76 7.83
N ASN A 171 4.67 -10.35 7.61
CA ASN A 171 3.56 -10.55 8.56
C ASN A 171 3.25 -12.05 8.72
N SER A 172 3.41 -12.58 9.93
CA SER A 172 3.23 -14.02 10.23
C SER A 172 1.78 -14.47 10.11
N LYS A 173 0.80 -13.64 10.53
CA LYS A 173 -0.63 -13.97 10.40
C LYS A 173 -1.01 -14.13 8.94
N LEU A 174 -0.66 -13.16 8.10
CA LEU A 174 -0.98 -13.20 6.67
C LEU A 174 -0.26 -14.32 5.91
N ARG A 175 0.91 -14.78 6.42
CA ARG A 175 1.57 -16.00 5.92
C ARG A 175 0.84 -17.28 6.32
N GLY A 176 0.17 -17.28 7.48
CA GLY A 176 -0.61 -18.42 7.96
C GLY A 176 -1.79 -18.77 7.07
N VAL A 177 -2.39 -17.79 6.38
CA VAL A 177 -3.44 -18.02 5.38
C VAL A 177 -3.12 -17.27 4.10
N ASN A 178 -2.53 -17.98 3.14
CA ASN A 178 -2.15 -17.41 1.85
C ASN A 178 -3.40 -17.08 1.00
N ILE A 179 -3.62 -15.78 0.74
CA ILE A 179 -4.79 -15.30 -0.01
C ILE A 179 -4.81 -15.79 -1.46
N GLU A 180 -3.66 -15.95 -2.11
CA GLU A 180 -3.62 -16.47 -3.47
C GLU A 180 -4.09 -17.93 -3.51
N THR A 181 -3.76 -18.73 -2.50
CA THR A 181 -4.31 -20.09 -2.39
C THR A 181 -5.83 -20.07 -2.28
N LEU A 182 -6.41 -19.17 -1.47
CA LEU A 182 -7.87 -19.04 -1.37
C LEU A 182 -8.49 -18.64 -2.71
N ILE A 183 -7.88 -17.69 -3.42
CA ILE A 183 -8.31 -17.28 -4.76
C ILE A 183 -8.29 -18.48 -5.72
N ARG A 184 -7.19 -19.23 -5.77
CA ARG A 184 -7.06 -20.42 -6.63
C ARG A 184 -8.10 -21.48 -6.30
N LEU A 185 -8.35 -21.76 -5.01
CA LEU A 185 -9.39 -22.71 -4.57
C LEU A 185 -10.80 -22.24 -4.93
N SER A 186 -11.09 -20.95 -4.86
CA SER A 186 -12.37 -20.40 -5.33
C SER A 186 -12.59 -20.58 -6.83
N ARG A 187 -11.52 -20.85 -7.58
CA ARG A 187 -11.48 -21.11 -9.02
C ARG A 187 -11.06 -22.53 -9.35
N ALA A 188 -11.23 -23.48 -8.41
CA ALA A 188 -10.70 -24.83 -8.52
C ALA A 188 -11.04 -25.52 -9.86
N SER A 189 -12.25 -25.32 -10.39
CA SER A 189 -12.67 -25.88 -11.69
C SER A 189 -11.72 -25.51 -12.83
N GLU A 190 -11.21 -24.27 -12.87
CA GLU A 190 -10.29 -23.82 -13.93
C GLU A 190 -8.95 -24.59 -13.94
N TYR A 191 -8.56 -25.11 -12.77
CA TYR A 191 -7.37 -25.94 -12.59
C TYR A 191 -7.67 -27.43 -12.82
N LEU A 192 -8.81 -27.91 -12.30
CA LEU A 192 -9.24 -29.31 -12.40
C LEU A 192 -9.39 -29.76 -13.86
N ASP A 193 -9.92 -28.89 -14.72
CA ASP A 193 -10.12 -29.17 -16.15
C ASP A 193 -8.81 -29.41 -16.92
N ASN A 194 -7.65 -29.04 -16.34
CA ASN A 194 -6.35 -29.03 -17.00
C ASN A 194 -5.25 -29.72 -16.17
N LEU A 195 -5.58 -30.60 -15.22
CA LEU A 195 -4.62 -31.21 -14.27
C LEU A 195 -3.41 -31.89 -14.93
N ASN A 196 -3.57 -32.43 -16.13
CA ASN A 196 -2.49 -33.11 -16.85
C ASN A 196 -1.47 -32.14 -17.48
N ASP A 197 -1.77 -30.83 -17.53
CA ASP A 197 -0.85 -29.82 -18.04
C ASP A 197 0.14 -29.38 -16.95
N LYS A 198 1.42 -29.72 -17.12
CA LYS A 198 2.51 -29.32 -16.21
C LYS A 198 2.63 -27.80 -16.00
N LYS A 199 2.04 -26.98 -16.88
CA LYS A 199 2.03 -25.51 -16.82
C LYS A 199 0.67 -24.94 -16.41
N VAL A 200 -0.29 -25.78 -15.98
CA VAL A 200 -1.66 -25.35 -15.63
C VAL A 200 -1.66 -24.15 -14.68
N MET A 201 -0.88 -24.21 -13.60
CA MET A 201 -0.78 -23.13 -12.62
C MET A 201 -0.41 -21.81 -13.29
N SER A 202 0.69 -21.78 -14.03
CA SER A 202 1.16 -20.55 -14.71
C SER A 202 0.21 -20.02 -15.79
N LYS A 203 -0.54 -20.91 -16.47
CA LYS A 203 -1.47 -20.52 -17.54
C LYS A 203 -2.76 -19.95 -17.00
N VAL A 204 -3.31 -20.58 -15.94
CA VAL A 204 -4.52 -20.15 -15.28
C VAL A 204 -4.24 -18.89 -14.45
N ASP A 205 -3.14 -18.85 -13.71
CA ASP A 205 -2.74 -17.69 -12.91
C ASP A 205 -2.60 -16.42 -13.76
N LYS A 206 -2.10 -16.51 -15.00
CA LYS A 206 -2.04 -15.36 -15.93
C LYS A 206 -3.41 -14.77 -16.32
N LYS A 207 -4.50 -15.51 -16.12
CA LYS A 207 -5.88 -15.04 -16.36
C LYS A 207 -6.51 -14.48 -15.08
N ILE A 208 -6.04 -14.91 -13.92
CA ILE A 208 -6.60 -14.58 -12.60
C ILE A 208 -5.83 -13.43 -11.95
N PHE A 209 -4.52 -13.37 -12.10
CA PHE A 209 -3.67 -12.36 -11.48
C PHE A 209 -3.27 -11.29 -12.49
N ILE A 210 -3.28 -10.04 -12.03
CA ILE A 210 -2.81 -8.89 -12.78
C ILE A 210 -1.30 -9.03 -13.00
N ASP A 211 -0.84 -8.70 -14.21
CA ASP A 211 0.58 -8.70 -14.53
C ASP A 211 1.37 -7.79 -13.58
N ASP A 212 2.54 -8.25 -13.16
CA ASP A 212 3.35 -7.57 -12.16
C ASP A 212 3.74 -6.13 -12.55
N THR A 213 3.86 -5.85 -13.84
CA THR A 213 4.21 -4.52 -14.37
C THR A 213 3.04 -3.53 -14.34
N LEU A 214 1.81 -4.06 -14.32
CA LEU A 214 0.56 -3.30 -14.30
C LEU A 214 -0.08 -3.24 -12.91
N ALA A 215 0.30 -4.16 -12.01
CA ALA A 215 -0.31 -4.29 -10.70
C ALA A 215 -0.28 -2.99 -9.90
N TYR A 216 0.86 -2.31 -9.84
CA TYR A 216 0.97 -1.06 -9.07
C TYR A 216 0.13 0.10 -9.62
N PRO A 217 0.24 0.49 -10.90
CA PRO A 217 -0.59 1.57 -11.43
C PRO A 217 -2.09 1.23 -11.32
N MET A 218 -2.49 -0.01 -11.62
CA MET A 218 -3.89 -0.44 -11.46
C MET A 218 -4.35 -0.38 -10.00
N LEU A 219 -3.48 -0.69 -9.04
CA LEU A 219 -3.81 -0.58 -7.62
C LEU A 219 -3.99 0.88 -7.21
N CYS A 220 -3.12 1.80 -7.68
CA CYS A 220 -3.28 3.23 -7.42
C CYS A 220 -4.62 3.74 -7.97
N ASP A 221 -4.95 3.42 -9.22
CA ASP A 221 -6.21 3.83 -9.86
C ASP A 221 -7.43 3.26 -9.12
N LEU A 222 -7.37 1.99 -8.72
CA LEU A 222 -8.44 1.34 -7.95
C LEU A 222 -8.62 2.01 -6.59
N ILE A 223 -7.54 2.21 -5.83
CA ILE A 223 -7.62 2.81 -4.50
C ILE A 223 -8.07 4.27 -4.60
N ALA A 224 -7.64 5.03 -5.61
CA ALA A 224 -8.16 6.38 -5.86
C ALA A 224 -9.67 6.38 -6.15
N ALA A 225 -10.16 5.46 -6.99
CA ALA A 225 -11.59 5.34 -7.29
C ALA A 225 -12.41 4.97 -6.03
N ILE A 226 -11.92 4.05 -5.20
CA ILE A 226 -12.53 3.72 -3.91
C ILE A 226 -12.51 4.94 -2.99
N ASN A 227 -11.37 5.62 -2.88
CA ASN A 227 -11.18 6.79 -2.03
C ASN A 227 -12.19 7.90 -2.34
N HIS A 228 -12.39 8.17 -3.63
CA HIS A 228 -13.35 9.18 -4.08
C HIS A 228 -14.81 8.89 -3.68
N LYS A 229 -15.17 7.62 -3.51
CA LYS A 229 -16.53 7.20 -3.10
C LYS A 229 -16.65 6.96 -1.60
N LEU A 230 -15.56 6.57 -0.94
CA LEU A 230 -15.53 6.24 0.48
C LEU A 230 -15.51 7.50 1.36
N TRP A 231 -14.85 8.56 0.89
CA TRP A 231 -14.68 9.81 1.63
C TRP A 231 -15.37 10.97 0.92
N SER A 232 -15.88 11.92 1.70
CA SER A 232 -16.64 13.08 1.22
C SER A 232 -16.06 14.43 1.67
N ASP A 233 -14.85 14.44 2.21
CA ASP A 233 -14.15 15.63 2.71
C ASP A 233 -12.78 15.76 2.04
N GLU A 234 -11.85 16.52 2.64
CA GLU A 234 -10.49 16.71 2.11
C GLU A 234 -9.75 15.38 1.85
N ARG A 235 -10.14 14.29 2.52
CA ARG A 235 -9.56 12.95 2.29
C ARG A 235 -9.80 12.43 0.89
N THR A 236 -10.86 12.87 0.21
CA THR A 236 -11.17 12.51 -1.18
C THR A 236 -10.01 12.78 -2.14
N LYS A 237 -9.17 13.79 -1.86
CA LYS A 237 -7.99 14.16 -2.67
C LYS A 237 -6.82 13.18 -2.52
N TYR A 238 -6.77 12.43 -1.43
CA TYR A 238 -5.58 11.71 -1.01
C TYR A 238 -5.87 10.20 -0.88
N PRO A 239 -5.57 9.38 -1.89
CA PRO A 239 -5.83 7.94 -1.87
C PRO A 239 -5.13 7.19 -0.72
N PHE A 240 -4.10 7.80 -0.11
CA PHE A 240 -3.43 7.21 1.04
C PHE A 240 -4.36 7.01 2.25
N TYR A 241 -5.48 7.74 2.38
CA TYR A 241 -6.44 7.50 3.46
C TYR A 241 -7.09 6.12 3.36
N THR A 242 -7.46 5.72 2.14
CA THR A 242 -7.98 4.37 1.88
C THR A 242 -6.87 3.32 2.01
N GLU A 243 -5.64 3.62 1.60
CA GLU A 243 -4.48 2.76 1.85
C GLU A 243 -4.25 2.51 3.35
N MET A 244 -4.24 3.56 4.17
CA MET A 244 -4.11 3.46 5.63
C MET A 244 -5.24 2.64 6.25
N LEU A 245 -6.47 2.76 5.75
CA LEU A 245 -7.58 1.92 6.19
C LEU A 245 -7.31 0.44 5.89
N LEU A 246 -6.99 0.11 4.63
CA LEU A 246 -6.71 -1.27 4.20
C LEU A 246 -5.54 -1.88 4.98
N PHE A 247 -4.53 -1.08 5.28
CA PHE A 247 -3.42 -1.46 6.12
C PHE A 247 -3.84 -1.77 7.56
N ALA A 248 -4.65 -0.89 8.17
CA ALA A 248 -5.08 -0.98 9.56
C ALA A 248 -6.00 -2.18 9.83
N ILE A 249 -6.80 -2.58 8.85
CA ILE A 249 -7.77 -3.68 8.98
C ILE A 249 -7.18 -5.07 8.63
N ALA A 250 -5.96 -5.13 8.10
CA ALA A 250 -5.43 -6.33 7.46
C ALA A 250 -5.24 -7.51 8.43
N ASP A 251 -4.64 -7.27 9.60
CA ASP A 251 -4.18 -8.32 10.52
C ASP A 251 -5.12 -8.56 11.71
N ASN A 252 -6.25 -7.85 11.73
CA ASN A 252 -7.33 -7.99 12.70
C ASN A 252 -8.64 -8.37 11.96
N ILE A 253 -9.37 -7.40 11.41
CA ILE A 253 -10.69 -7.53 10.80
C ILE A 253 -10.67 -8.45 9.59
N ILE A 254 -9.79 -8.19 8.61
CA ILE A 254 -9.71 -8.97 7.38
C ILE A 254 -9.29 -10.40 7.72
N PHE A 255 -8.26 -10.56 8.54
CA PHE A 255 -7.79 -11.89 8.94
C PHE A 255 -8.85 -12.68 9.72
N GLU A 256 -9.59 -12.03 10.61
CA GLU A 256 -10.72 -12.65 11.32
C GLU A 256 -11.85 -13.05 10.36
N ASP A 257 -12.20 -12.19 9.40
CA ASP A 257 -13.24 -12.47 8.39
C ASP A 257 -12.85 -13.64 7.48
N VAL A 258 -11.57 -13.71 7.08
CA VAL A 258 -10.99 -14.87 6.37
C VAL A 258 -11.20 -16.14 7.16
N LEU A 259 -10.79 -16.17 8.43
CA LEU A 259 -10.91 -17.36 9.28
C LEU A 259 -12.36 -17.79 9.49
N LYS A 260 -13.26 -16.83 9.76
CA LYS A 260 -14.69 -17.11 9.91
C LYS A 260 -15.29 -17.69 8.63
N THR A 261 -14.95 -17.09 7.48
CA THR A 261 -15.48 -17.50 6.17
C THR A 261 -14.95 -18.85 5.70
N CYS A 262 -13.66 -19.11 5.91
CA CYS A 262 -12.99 -20.31 5.43
C CYS A 262 -12.94 -21.45 6.46
N SER A 263 -13.55 -21.28 7.64
CA SER A 263 -13.60 -22.33 8.66
C SER A 263 -14.36 -23.56 8.15
N MET A 264 -13.69 -24.71 8.14
CA MET A 264 -14.32 -26.00 7.84
C MET A 264 -14.87 -26.58 9.14
N LYS A 265 -16.12 -27.06 9.09
CA LYS A 265 -16.68 -27.92 10.13
C LYS A 265 -16.47 -29.36 9.70
N PHE A 266 -15.73 -30.11 10.51
CA PHE A 266 -15.52 -31.55 10.35
C PHE A 266 -16.57 -32.33 11.12
#